data_AF-A0A1X7CZY0-F1
#
_entry.id   AF-A0A1X7CZY0-F1
#
_cell.length_a   1.000
_cell.length_b   1.000
_cell.length_c   1.000
_cell.angle_alpha   90.00
_cell.angle_beta   90.00
_cell.angle_gamma   90.00
#
_symmetry.space_group_name_H-M   'P 1'
#
loop_
_entity.id
_entity.type
_entity.pdbx_description
1 polymer ?
#
loop_
_entity_poly.entity_id
_entity_poly.type
_entity_poly.pdbx_seq_one_letter_code
_entity_poly.pdbx_strand_id
1 'polypeptide(L)'
;MVTGEESYVFLPGHALISTRGDTQGDVLVDLMIGEQGLSDAALLFEEVMRFSSGVVSVSDVVDPDEETLELPRPGDWRVKVYVKGRPWPDRVFVVFDERQWEDAKLK
;
A
#
# COMPACT_ATOMS: atom_id res chain seq x y z
N MET A 1 -21.85 -4.62 -19.42
CA MET A 1 -20.87 -5.24 -18.51
C MET A 1 -19.65 -4.35 -18.54
N VAL A 2 -19.43 -3.56 -17.49
CA VAL A 2 -18.25 -2.68 -17.39
C VAL A 2 -17.27 -3.40 -16.48
N THR A 3 -16.14 -3.81 -17.05
CA THR A 3 -14.98 -4.32 -16.33
C THR A 3 -14.30 -3.13 -15.66
N GLY A 4 -14.40 -3.01 -14.33
CA GLY A 4 -13.67 -2.00 -13.59
C GLY A 4 -12.17 -2.29 -13.66
N GLU A 5 -11.47 -1.58 -14.53
CA GLU A 5 -10.01 -1.58 -14.60
C GLU A 5 -9.47 -0.67 -13.50
N GLU A 6 -9.05 -1.26 -12.39
CA GLU A 6 -8.15 -0.61 -11.44
C GLU A 6 -6.79 -0.42 -12.16
N SER A 7 -6.33 0.83 -12.25
CA SER A 7 -5.08 1.15 -12.96
C SER A 7 -4.00 1.46 -11.94
N TYR A 8 -2.90 0.72 -12.02
CA TYR A 8 -1.71 0.89 -11.17
C TYR A 8 -0.56 1.41 -12.03
N VAL A 9 0.09 2.49 -11.59
CA VAL A 9 1.29 3.02 -12.25
C VAL A 9 2.45 2.93 -11.27
N PHE A 10 3.50 2.25 -11.71
CA PHE A 10 4.73 2.10 -10.94
C PHE A 10 5.78 3.09 -11.44
N LEU A 11 6.28 3.92 -10.53
CA LEU A 11 7.49 4.73 -10.73
C LEU A 11 8.50 4.31 -9.66
N PRO A 12 9.82 4.37 -9.92
CA PRO A 12 10.81 4.05 -8.89
C PRO A 12 10.53 4.84 -7.60
N GLY A 13 10.30 4.11 -6.50
CA GLY A 13 10.02 4.68 -5.19
C GLY A 13 8.57 5.13 -4.92
N HIS A 14 7.64 4.94 -5.86
CA HIS A 14 6.23 5.35 -5.68
C HIS A 14 5.26 4.29 -6.21
N ALA A 15 4.20 4.04 -5.45
CA ALA A 15 3.04 3.27 -5.91
C ALA A 15 1.83 4.22 -5.95
N LEU A 16 1.27 4.45 -7.14
CA LEU A 16 0.01 5.17 -7.27
C LEU A 16 -1.13 4.17 -7.34
N ILE A 17 -2.04 4.27 -6.38
CA ILE A 17 -3.26 3.47 -6.30
C ILE A 17 -4.41 4.38 -6.68
N SER A 18 -5.07 4.08 -7.80
CA SER A 18 -6.26 4.81 -8.24
C SER A 18 -7.47 3.90 -8.25
N THR A 19 -8.44 4.21 -7.40
CA THR A 19 -9.76 3.60 -7.42
C THR A 19 -10.60 4.31 -8.49
N ARG A 20 -10.57 3.82 -9.73
CA ARG A 20 -11.34 4.42 -10.83
C ARG A 20 -12.81 4.00 -10.75
N GLY A 21 -13.62 4.93 -10.25
CA GLY A 21 -15.08 4.80 -10.18
C GLY A 21 -15.57 4.26 -8.85
N ASP A 22 -16.46 5.02 -8.21
CA ASP A 22 -17.29 4.60 -7.09
C ASP A 22 -16.60 4.26 -5.76
N THR A 23 -15.72 5.14 -5.25
CA THR A 23 -15.67 5.27 -3.78
C THR A 23 -16.88 6.11 -3.37
N GLN A 24 -17.84 5.51 -2.66
CA GLN A 24 -18.88 6.29 -1.97
C GLN A 24 -18.31 6.84 -0.66
N GLY A 25 -17.27 7.66 -0.76
CA GLY A 25 -16.58 8.25 0.38
C GLY A 25 -15.07 8.02 0.39
N ASP A 26 -14.50 8.19 1.57
CA ASP A 26 -13.06 8.14 1.81
C ASP A 26 -12.54 6.70 1.75
N VAL A 27 -11.35 6.52 1.18
CA VAL A 27 -10.62 5.25 1.22
C VAL A 27 -9.58 5.34 2.32
N LEU A 28 -9.66 4.45 3.30
CA LEU A 28 -8.63 4.35 4.34
C LEU A 28 -7.42 3.59 3.80
N VAL A 29 -6.23 4.16 3.93
CA VAL A 29 -4.97 3.50 3.59
C VAL A 29 -4.24 3.13 4.87
N ASP A 30 -4.12 1.82 5.12
CA ASP A 30 -3.41 1.28 6.28
C ASP A 30 -1.99 0.83 5.86
N LEU A 31 -0.96 1.35 6.53
CA LEU A 31 0.42 0.84 6.41
C LEU A 31 0.67 -0.22 7.51
N MET A 32 1.09 -1.43 7.12
CA MET A 32 1.17 -2.57 8.04
C MET A 32 2.46 -3.38 7.88
N ILE A 33 2.82 -4.11 8.92
CA ILE A 33 3.89 -5.11 8.92
C ILE A 33 3.23 -6.49 9.06
N GLY A 34 3.43 -7.35 8.07
CA GLY A 34 2.80 -8.68 8.02
C GLY A 34 1.29 -8.65 7.69
N GLU A 35 0.75 -9.82 7.39
CA GLU A 35 -0.60 -9.98 6.80
C GLU A 35 -1.72 -10.21 7.84
N GLN A 36 -1.49 -9.86 9.11
CA GLN A 36 -2.47 -10.10 10.16
C GLN A 36 -3.70 -9.19 10.00
N GLY A 37 -4.90 -9.76 10.07
CA GLY A 37 -6.16 -8.99 10.02
C GLY A 37 -6.70 -8.69 8.62
N LEU A 38 -6.09 -9.24 7.56
CA LEU A 38 -6.51 -9.05 6.16
C LEU A 38 -7.69 -9.94 5.72
N SER A 39 -8.50 -10.42 6.66
CA SER A 39 -9.68 -11.24 6.37
C SER A 39 -10.61 -10.51 5.40
N ASP A 40 -10.98 -11.20 4.32
CA ASP A 40 -11.83 -10.71 3.22
C ASP A 40 -11.22 -9.59 2.35
N ALA A 41 -9.91 -9.33 2.48
CA ALA A 41 -9.18 -8.46 1.58
C ALA A 41 -8.65 -9.26 0.38
N ALA A 42 -8.74 -8.68 -0.82
CA ALA A 42 -8.21 -9.26 -2.04
C ALA A 42 -6.79 -8.73 -2.29
N LEU A 43 -5.83 -9.62 -2.52
CA LEU A 43 -4.49 -9.24 -2.98
C LEU A 43 -4.60 -8.65 -4.39
N LEU A 44 -4.05 -7.44 -4.56
CA LEU A 44 -4.00 -6.74 -5.85
C LEU A 44 -2.60 -6.74 -6.45
N PHE A 45 -1.58 -6.68 -5.58
CA PHE A 45 -0.21 -6.46 -5.98
C PHE A 45 0.76 -7.06 -4.98
N GLU A 46 1.85 -7.67 -5.46
CA GLU A 46 2.96 -8.16 -4.66
C GLU A 46 4.25 -7.98 -5.46
N GLU A 47 5.15 -7.11 -5.00
CA GLU A 47 6.43 -6.83 -5.66
C GLU A 47 7.51 -6.38 -4.68
N VAL A 48 8.74 -6.28 -5.17
CA VAL A 48 9.84 -5.63 -4.44
C VAL A 48 9.91 -4.16 -4.82
N MET A 49 9.72 -3.28 -3.83
CA MET A 49 9.86 -1.84 -3.97
C MET A 49 11.20 -1.37 -3.40
N ARG A 50 11.88 -0.47 -4.12
CA ARG A 50 13.12 0.16 -3.68
C ARG A 50 12.84 1.55 -3.14
N PHE A 51 13.16 1.75 -1.86
CA PHE A 51 13.04 3.04 -1.19
C PHE A 51 14.44 3.67 -1.03
N SER A 52 14.61 4.90 -1.51
CA SER A 52 15.89 5.63 -1.39
C SER A 52 16.19 6.10 0.02
N SER A 53 15.14 6.28 0.83
CA SER A 53 15.19 6.65 2.24
C SER A 53 14.51 5.56 3.09
N GLY A 54 14.68 5.65 4.40
CA GLY A 54 13.89 4.87 5.36
C GLY A 54 12.55 5.53 5.67
N VAL A 55 11.94 6.24 4.73
CA VAL A 55 10.71 7.01 4.96
C VAL A 55 9.74 6.71 3.82
N VAL A 56 8.52 6.32 4.17
CA VAL A 56 7.41 6.08 3.25
C VAL A 56 6.31 7.04 3.61
N SER A 57 5.83 7.80 2.64
CA SER A 57 4.71 8.72 2.83
C SER A 57 3.54 8.27 1.96
N VAL A 58 2.35 8.34 2.52
CA VAL A 58 1.08 8.16 1.82
C VAL A 58 0.38 9.50 1.83
N SER A 59 -0.03 9.97 0.66
CA SER A 59 -0.76 11.22 0.48
C SER A 59 -1.96 11.02 -0.43
N ASP A 60 -3.03 11.78 -0.18
CA ASP A 60 -4.10 11.95 -1.16
C ASP A 60 -3.62 12.92 -2.25
N VAL A 61 -4.07 12.69 -3.48
CA VAL A 61 -3.81 13.55 -4.63
C VAL A 61 -4.47 14.93 -4.47
N VAL A 62 -5.59 14.99 -3.75
CA VAL A 62 -6.41 16.19 -3.54
C VAL A 62 -6.10 16.88 -2.22
N ASP A 63 -5.81 16.10 -1.17
CA ASP A 63 -5.46 16.61 0.17
C ASP A 63 -4.11 16.02 0.63
N PRO A 64 -3.00 16.78 0.56
CA PRO A 64 -1.67 16.27 0.79
C PRO A 64 -1.33 16.06 2.27
N ASP A 65 -2.32 15.83 3.14
CA ASP A 65 -2.06 15.38 4.50
C ASP A 65 -1.32 14.03 4.42
N GLU A 66 -0.02 14.10 4.71
CA GLU A 66 0.93 12.99 4.54
C GLU A 66 0.99 12.17 5.83
N GLU A 67 0.54 10.91 5.75
CA GLU A 67 0.87 9.91 6.76
C GLU A 67 2.22 9.29 6.43
N THR A 68 3.14 9.31 7.39
CA THR A 68 4.52 8.87 7.17
C THR A 68 4.88 7.70 8.08
N LEU A 69 5.46 6.66 7.48
CA LEU A 69 6.03 5.51 8.16
C LEU A 69 7.55 5.51 7.99
N GLU A 70 8.27 5.38 9.09
CA GLU A 70 9.72 5.13 9.07
C GLU A 70 9.98 3.64 8.85
N LEU A 71 10.71 3.33 7.78
CA LEU A 71 11.29 2.02 7.54
C LEU A 71 12.57 1.87 8.37
N PRO A 72 12.84 0.68 8.94
CA PRO A 72 14.07 0.41 9.68
C PRO A 72 15.36 0.68 8.86
N ARG A 73 15.26 0.58 7.54
CA ARG A 73 16.37 0.88 6.61
C ARG A 73 15.86 1.31 5.24
N PRO A 74 16.64 2.09 4.48
CA PRO A 74 16.44 2.24 3.05
C PRO A 74 16.71 0.92 2.29
N GLY A 75 16.34 0.88 1.02
CA GLY A 75 16.64 -0.18 0.08
C GLY A 75 15.40 -0.97 -0.33
N ASP A 76 15.63 -2.24 -0.65
CA ASP A 76 14.59 -3.09 -1.23
C ASP A 76 13.73 -3.72 -0.11
N TRP A 77 12.42 -3.65 -0.32
CA TRP A 77 11.37 -4.16 0.56
C TRP A 77 10.31 -4.89 -0.26
N ARG A 78 9.93 -6.09 0.16
CA ARG A 78 8.78 -6.79 -0.40
C ARG A 78 7.51 -6.15 0.15
N VAL A 79 6.67 -5.66 -0.76
CA VAL A 79 5.45 -4.93 -0.47
C VAL A 79 4.28 -5.65 -1.14
N LYS A 80 3.20 -5.81 -0.39
CA LYS A 80 1.92 -6.30 -0.90
C LYS A 80 0.84 -5.26 -0.73
N VAL A 81 -0.07 -5.17 -1.68
CA VAL A 81 -1.24 -4.29 -1.59
C VAL A 81 -2.50 -5.13 -1.65
N TYR A 82 -3.35 -4.94 -0.64
CA TYR A 82 -4.66 -5.57 -0.56
C TYR A 82 -5.76 -4.52 -0.61
N VAL A 83 -6.93 -4.90 -1.09
CA VAL A 83 -8.14 -4.07 -1.05
C VAL A 83 -9.30 -4.80 -0.39
N LYS A 84 -10.08 -4.07 0.40
CA LYS A 84 -11.31 -4.54 1.02
C LYS A 84 -12.49 -3.64 0.64
N GLY A 85 -13.70 -4.20 0.74
CA GLY A 85 -14.93 -3.53 0.34
C GLY A 85 -15.21 -3.77 -1.14
N ARG A 86 -15.67 -4.96 -1.53
CA ARG A 86 -16.18 -5.18 -2.90
C ARG A 86 -17.71 -5.02 -2.90
N PRO A 87 -18.33 -4.35 -3.89
CA PRO A 87 -17.72 -3.82 -5.11
C PRO A 87 -17.02 -2.46 -4.98
N TRP A 88 -17.17 -1.74 -3.86
CA TRP A 88 -16.73 -0.36 -3.68
C TRP A 88 -15.67 -0.27 -2.57
N PRO A 89 -14.38 -0.20 -2.94
CA PRO A 89 -13.29 -0.20 -1.98
C PRO A 89 -13.43 0.90 -0.95
N ASP A 90 -13.39 0.53 0.33
CA ASP A 90 -13.35 1.46 1.46
C ASP A 90 -12.00 1.41 2.21
N ARG A 91 -11.16 0.42 1.87
CA ARG A 91 -9.86 0.23 2.53
C ARG A 91 -8.81 -0.40 1.64
N VAL A 92 -7.61 0.14 1.71
CA VAL A 92 -6.40 -0.36 1.06
C VAL A 92 -5.37 -0.64 2.14
N PHE A 93 -4.69 -1.78 2.04
CA PHE A 93 -3.61 -2.16 2.95
C PHE A 93 -2.30 -2.24 2.18
N VAL A 94 -1.27 -1.52 2.62
CA VAL A 94 0.10 -1.64 2.11
C VAL A 94 0.92 -2.36 3.18
N VAL A 95 1.38 -3.55 2.84
CA VAL A 95 1.93 -4.51 3.80
C VAL A 95 3.39 -4.80 3.48
N PHE A 96 4.27 -4.51 4.44
CA PHE A 96 5.68 -4.87 4.40
C PHE A 96 5.88 -6.30 4.93
N ASP A 97 6.81 -7.04 4.32
CA ASP A 97 7.18 -8.37 4.78
C ASP A 97 7.75 -8.33 6.22
N GLU A 98 7.11 -9.06 7.12
CA GLU A 98 7.43 -9.07 8.56
C GLU A 98 8.86 -9.58 8.83
N ARG A 99 9.32 -10.59 8.10
CA ARG A 99 10.67 -11.14 8.30
C ARG A 99 11.72 -10.14 7.86
N GLN A 100 11.54 -9.51 6.70
CA GLN A 100 12.43 -8.45 6.25
C GLN A 100 12.47 -7.28 7.23
N TRP A 101 11.33 -6.97 7.87
CA TRP A 101 11.23 -5.91 8.85
C TRP A 101 12.04 -6.20 10.11
N GLU A 102 11.86 -7.39 10.69
CA GLU A 102 12.60 -7.78 11.89
C GLU A 102 14.11 -7.94 11.61
N ASP A 103 14.49 -8.52 10.48
CA ASP A 103 15.89 -8.63 10.06
C ASP A 103 16.57 -7.25 9.89
N ALA A 104 15.80 -6.23 9.50
CA ALA A 104 16.29 -4.88 9.31
C ALA A 104 16.50 -4.11 10.64
N LYS A 105 15.73 -4.42 11.68
CA LYS A 105 15.89 -3.81 13.03
C LYS A 105 17.14 -4.30 13.76
N LEU A 106 17.65 -5.47 13.40
CA LEU A 106 18.78 -6.13 14.07
C LEU A 106 20.15 -5.66 13.57
N LYS A 107 20.20 -4.76 12.59
CA LYS A 107 21.42 -4.23 11.97
C LYS A 107 21.63 -2.76 12.32
#